data_AF-A0A2M7VED9-F1
#
_entry.id   AF-A0A2M7VED9-F1
#
_cell.length_a   1.000
_cell.length_b   1.000
_cell.length_c   1.000
_cell.angle_alpha   90.00
_cell.angle_beta   90.00
_cell.angle_gamma   90.00
#
_symmetry.space_group_name_H-M   'P 1'
#
loop_
_entity.id
_entity.type
_entity.pdbx_description
1 polymer ?
#
loop_
_entity_poly.entity_id
_entity_poly.type
_entity_poly.pdbx_seq_one_letter_code
_entity_poly.pdbx_strand_id
1 'polypeptide(L)'
;QENVHYNIDEKLKTATLTEEGIKKMEELLSVENIYTEKGVQEVHHIEQALRAHTVYKKEVDYVVKDGEILIVDEFTGRLMPGRRFSEGLHQALEAKEGVQVQRESKTLATITFQNYFRLFHKIAGMTGTAVTEAEEFSKIYKLETIVIPTHKPCIRADKPDMIFKTEEAKFNAVLENVKEKHARGQPVLIGTISIEKSELLADLFKRSGIPHDVLNA
;
A
#
# COMPACT_ATOMS: atom_id res chain seq x y z
N GLN A 1 16.24 6.73 -34.84
CA GLN A 1 17.47 5.94 -35.08
C GLN A 1 18.49 6.33 -34.04
N GLU A 2 19.10 5.35 -33.37
CA GLU A 2 20.13 5.58 -32.36
C GLU A 2 21.38 6.27 -32.97
N ASN A 3 22.05 7.11 -32.19
CA ASN A 3 23.19 7.98 -32.59
C ASN A 3 22.87 9.05 -33.63
N VAL A 4 21.62 9.12 -34.10
CA VAL A 4 21.13 10.15 -35.02
C VAL A 4 20.05 10.97 -34.33
N HIS A 5 18.97 10.33 -33.88
CA HIS A 5 17.81 10.99 -33.27
C HIS A 5 17.78 10.87 -31.74
N TYR A 6 18.47 9.87 -31.19
CA TYR A 6 18.55 9.67 -29.74
C TYR A 6 19.79 8.88 -29.38
N ASN A 7 20.22 9.01 -28.13
CA ASN A 7 21.30 8.25 -27.52
C ASN A 7 20.76 7.40 -26.37
N ILE A 8 21.29 6.20 -26.20
CA ILE A 8 20.95 5.30 -25.10
C ILE A 8 22.12 5.22 -24.13
N ASP A 9 21.83 5.34 -22.84
CA ASP A 9 22.73 4.92 -21.78
C ASP A 9 22.19 3.66 -21.12
N GLU A 10 22.70 2.50 -21.53
CA GLU A 10 22.27 1.21 -21.00
C GLU A 10 22.58 1.04 -19.51
N LYS A 11 23.65 1.68 -19.00
CA LYS A 11 24.02 1.60 -17.59
C LYS A 11 23.02 2.36 -16.72
N LEU A 12 22.56 3.52 -17.21
CA LEU A 12 21.58 4.35 -16.50
C LEU A 12 20.13 3.96 -16.83
N LYS A 13 19.91 3.05 -17.80
CA LYS A 13 18.58 2.73 -18.34
C LYS A 13 17.83 4.00 -18.75
N THR A 14 18.52 4.89 -19.47
CA THR A 14 17.97 6.15 -19.99
C THR A 14 18.17 6.27 -21.49
N ALA A 15 17.32 7.08 -22.12
CA ALA A 15 17.47 7.48 -23.51
C ALA A 15 17.17 8.98 -23.61
N THR A 16 17.98 9.70 -24.37
CA THR A 16 17.87 11.15 -24.55
C THR A 16 17.81 11.49 -26.03
N LEU A 17 17.00 12.49 -26.40
CA LEU A 17 16.93 12.98 -27.77
C LEU A 17 18.19 13.78 -28.11
N THR A 18 18.66 13.64 -29.35
CA THR A 18 19.67 14.54 -29.94
C THR A 18 18.98 15.80 -30.51
N GLU A 19 19.76 16.79 -30.93
CA GLU A 19 19.22 17.97 -31.63
C GLU A 19 18.40 17.59 -32.88
N GLU A 20 18.89 16.63 -33.67
CA GLU A 20 18.13 16.13 -34.83
C GLU A 20 16.84 15.41 -34.41
N GLY A 21 16.88 14.68 -33.29
CA GLY A 21 15.70 14.04 -32.71
C GLY A 21 14.64 15.03 -32.27
N ILE A 22 15.06 16.11 -31.60
CA ILE A 22 14.18 17.20 -31.17
C ILE A 22 13.50 17.83 -32.38
N LYS A 23 14.28 18.21 -33.40
CA LYS A 23 13.75 18.79 -34.64
C LYS A 23 12.77 17.86 -35.34
N LYS A 24 13.05 16.56 -35.35
CA LYS A 24 12.14 15.57 -35.93
C LYS A 24 10.82 15.47 -35.17
N MET A 25 10.86 15.55 -33.84
CA MET A 25 9.65 15.55 -33.01
C MET A 25 8.84 16.84 -33.20
N GLU A 26 9.49 17.99 -33.32
CA GLU A 26 8.87 19.27 -33.63
C GLU A 26 8.10 19.23 -34.96
N GLU A 27 8.72 18.67 -36.02
CA GLU A 27 8.06 18.45 -37.30
C GLU A 27 6.83 17.52 -37.18
N LEU A 28 6.98 16.37 -36.50
CA LEU A 28 5.92 15.38 -36.35
C LEU A 28 4.73 15.93 -35.54
N LEU A 29 5.01 16.75 -34.54
CA LEU A 29 4.01 17.35 -33.65
C LEU A 29 3.49 18.69 -34.15
N SER A 30 4.06 19.21 -35.25
CA SER A 30 3.75 20.51 -35.85
C SER A 30 3.86 21.66 -34.84
N VAL A 31 4.98 21.73 -34.14
CA VAL A 31 5.31 22.76 -33.14
C VAL A 31 6.66 23.39 -33.45
N GLU A 32 6.85 24.65 -33.08
CA GLU A 32 8.15 25.33 -33.25
C GLU A 32 9.16 24.88 -32.19
N ASN A 33 8.67 24.58 -30.98
CA ASN A 33 9.53 24.12 -29.89
C ASN A 33 8.74 23.27 -28.88
N ILE A 34 9.14 22.01 -28.74
CA ILE A 34 8.49 21.04 -27.84
C ILE A 34 8.58 21.43 -26.37
N TYR A 35 9.56 22.23 -25.96
CA TYR A 35 9.76 22.66 -24.58
C TYR A 35 8.90 23.88 -24.20
N THR A 36 8.50 24.72 -25.16
CA THR A 36 7.79 25.98 -24.86
C THR A 36 6.32 25.97 -25.27
N GLU A 37 5.95 25.35 -26.39
CA GLU A 37 4.57 25.46 -26.92
C GLU A 37 3.60 24.46 -26.30
N LYS A 38 4.06 23.23 -26.05
CA LYS A 38 3.24 22.15 -25.46
C LYS A 38 3.53 21.88 -23.99
N GLY A 39 4.57 22.53 -23.46
CA GLY A 39 4.93 22.48 -22.04
C GLY A 39 5.66 21.19 -21.63
N VAL A 40 6.07 21.16 -20.36
CA VAL A 40 6.97 20.15 -19.79
C VAL A 40 6.39 18.73 -19.80
N GLN A 41 5.05 18.59 -19.80
CA GLN A 41 4.38 17.29 -19.79
C GLN A 41 4.52 16.54 -21.12
N GLU A 42 4.43 17.23 -22.26
CA GLU A 42 4.58 16.60 -23.58
C GLU A 42 5.98 16.01 -23.75
N VAL A 43 7.00 16.80 -23.37
CA VAL A 43 8.41 16.36 -23.39
C VAL A 43 8.58 15.12 -22.51
N HIS A 44 8.02 15.14 -21.31
CA HIS A 44 8.05 13.99 -20.41
C HIS A 44 7.44 12.73 -21.05
N HIS A 45 6.29 12.85 -21.73
CA HIS A 45 5.69 11.71 -22.44
C HIS A 45 6.57 11.20 -23.58
N ILE A 46 7.20 12.09 -24.35
CA ILE A 46 8.12 11.71 -25.43
C ILE A 46 9.32 10.95 -24.85
N GLU A 47 9.90 11.44 -23.75
CA GLU A 47 11.01 10.79 -23.06
C GLU A 47 10.63 9.41 -22.51
N GLN A 48 9.47 9.26 -21.87
CA GLN A 48 9.00 7.96 -21.38
C GLN A 48 8.69 6.99 -22.53
N ALA A 49 8.08 7.47 -23.62
CA ALA A 49 7.85 6.66 -24.81
C ALA A 49 9.17 6.20 -25.42
N LEU A 50 10.15 7.10 -25.54
CA LEU A 50 11.48 6.76 -26.04
C LEU A 50 12.13 5.68 -25.16
N ARG A 51 12.16 5.88 -23.83
CA ARG A 51 12.70 4.88 -22.88
C ARG A 51 11.98 3.54 -22.97
N ALA A 52 10.65 3.55 -23.04
CA ALA A 52 9.85 2.34 -23.19
C ALA A 52 10.21 1.58 -24.48
N HIS A 53 10.48 2.28 -25.58
CA HIS A 53 10.82 1.67 -26.87
C HIS A 53 12.27 1.23 -27.01
N THR A 54 13.22 1.90 -26.33
CA THR A 54 14.66 1.67 -26.55
C THR A 54 15.34 0.89 -25.44
N VAL A 55 15.02 1.19 -24.18
CA VAL A 55 15.70 0.64 -23.01
C VAL A 55 15.01 -0.62 -22.50
N TYR A 56 13.68 -0.58 -22.39
CA TYR A 56 12.90 -1.65 -21.76
C TYR A 56 12.47 -2.69 -22.79
N LYS A 57 12.88 -3.94 -22.56
CA LYS A 57 12.65 -5.06 -23.48
C LYS A 57 11.63 -6.04 -22.90
N LYS A 58 10.69 -6.44 -23.76
CA LYS A 58 9.73 -7.50 -23.48
C LYS A 58 10.46 -8.83 -23.26
N GLU A 59 9.98 -9.64 -22.33
CA GLU A 59 10.59 -10.90 -21.86
C GLU A 59 11.94 -10.74 -21.13
N VAL A 60 12.38 -9.51 -20.87
CA VAL A 60 13.61 -9.22 -20.11
C VAL A 60 13.30 -8.36 -18.89
N ASP A 61 12.76 -7.15 -19.12
CA ASP A 61 12.43 -6.22 -18.03
C ASP A 61 10.96 -6.32 -17.60
N TYR A 62 10.09 -6.78 -18.52
CA TYR A 62 8.66 -6.98 -18.27
C TYR A 62 8.08 -8.05 -19.19
N VAL A 63 6.92 -8.59 -18.83
CA VAL A 63 6.11 -9.48 -19.68
C VAL A 63 4.70 -8.92 -19.82
N VAL A 64 4.03 -9.27 -20.92
CA VAL A 64 2.61 -8.96 -21.14
C VAL A 64 1.81 -10.22 -20.81
N LYS A 65 0.97 -10.18 -19.79
CA LYS A 65 0.15 -11.32 -19.39
C LYS A 65 -1.25 -10.84 -19.01
N ASP A 66 -2.27 -11.52 -19.50
CA ASP A 66 -3.69 -11.23 -19.21
C ASP A 66 -4.10 -9.77 -19.50
N GLY A 67 -3.43 -9.13 -20.47
CA GLY A 67 -3.66 -7.72 -20.77
C GLY A 67 -3.08 -6.76 -19.72
N GLU A 68 -2.03 -7.16 -19.00
CA GLU A 68 -1.30 -6.32 -18.06
C GLU A 68 0.22 -6.44 -18.26
N ILE A 69 0.94 -5.37 -17.90
CA ILE A 69 2.41 -5.35 -17.86
C ILE A 69 2.87 -5.82 -16.48
N LEU A 70 3.61 -6.93 -16.43
CA LEU A 70 4.20 -7.44 -15.20
C LEU A 70 5.71 -7.23 -15.23
N ILE A 71 6.25 -6.58 -14.19
CA ILE A 71 7.69 -6.33 -14.07
C ILE A 71 8.42 -7.62 -13.75
N VAL A 72 9.56 -7.85 -14.41
CA VAL A 72 10.49 -8.94 -14.10
C VAL A 72 11.57 -8.41 -13.17
N ASP A 73 11.78 -9.08 -12.04
CA ASP A 73 12.87 -8.76 -11.13
C ASP A 73 14.23 -9.12 -11.78
N GLU A 74 15.15 -8.14 -11.85
CA GLU A 74 16.41 -8.30 -12.59
C GLU A 74 17.37 -9.34 -11.99
N PHE A 75 17.24 -9.64 -10.69
CA PHE A 75 18.12 -10.58 -10.00
C PHE A 75 17.56 -11.99 -9.98
N THR A 76 16.25 -12.12 -9.84
CA THR A 76 15.58 -13.40 -9.59
C THR A 76 14.77 -13.91 -10.78
N GLY A 77 14.47 -13.06 -11.77
CA GLY A 77 13.59 -13.37 -12.89
C GLY A 77 12.13 -13.58 -12.49
N ARG A 78 11.76 -13.29 -11.24
CA ARG A 78 10.39 -13.45 -10.76
C ARG A 78 9.51 -12.32 -11.23
N LEU A 79 8.26 -12.66 -11.55
CA LEU A 79 7.22 -11.67 -11.84
C LEU A 79 6.82 -10.95 -10.54
N MET A 80 6.70 -9.62 -10.62
CA MET A 80 6.30 -8.76 -9.51
C MET A 80 4.89 -8.19 -9.75
N PRO A 81 3.82 -8.99 -9.53
CA PRO A 81 2.45 -8.51 -9.72
C PRO A 81 2.14 -7.36 -8.75
N GLY A 82 1.37 -6.38 -9.23
CA GLY A 82 0.98 -5.19 -8.47
C GLY A 82 2.05 -4.10 -8.39
N ARG A 83 3.28 -4.34 -8.85
CA ARG A 83 4.29 -3.28 -8.99
C ARG A 83 4.18 -2.60 -10.36
N ARG A 84 4.29 -1.28 -10.36
CA ARG A 84 4.31 -0.44 -11.56
C ARG A 84 5.61 0.33 -11.65
N PHE A 85 6.05 0.64 -12.86
CA PHE A 85 7.17 1.56 -13.07
C PHE A 85 6.71 2.99 -12.75
N SER A 86 7.61 3.81 -12.21
CA SER A 86 7.31 5.19 -11.79
C SER A 86 7.40 6.18 -12.96
N GLU A 87 6.98 7.43 -12.70
CA GLU A 87 7.15 8.57 -13.61
C GLU A 87 6.57 8.33 -15.01
N GLY A 88 5.34 7.81 -15.09
CA GLY A 88 4.65 7.57 -16.37
C GLY A 88 5.22 6.45 -17.25
N LEU A 89 6.34 5.81 -16.90
CA LEU A 89 6.98 4.78 -17.73
C LEU A 89 6.08 3.54 -17.91
N HIS A 90 5.32 3.17 -16.89
CA HIS A 90 4.45 2.00 -16.98
C HIS A 90 3.32 2.22 -17.99
N GLN A 91 2.76 3.42 -18.04
CA GLN A 91 1.76 3.83 -19.02
C GLN A 91 2.34 3.86 -20.43
N ALA A 92 3.59 4.32 -20.58
CA ALA A 92 4.29 4.28 -21.86
C ALA A 92 4.50 2.83 -22.36
N LEU A 93 4.79 1.88 -21.45
CA LEU A 93 4.88 0.45 -21.78
C LEU A 93 3.52 -0.17 -22.11
N GLU A 94 2.46 0.18 -21.35
CA GLU A 94 1.08 -0.24 -21.66
C GLU A 94 0.69 0.24 -23.07
N ALA A 95 0.97 1.52 -23.40
CA ALA A 95 0.71 2.08 -24.72
C ALA A 95 1.53 1.42 -25.82
N LYS A 96 2.84 1.18 -25.58
CA LYS A 96 3.75 0.48 -26.52
C LYS A 96 3.24 -0.92 -26.88
N GLU A 97 2.75 -1.66 -25.89
CA GLU A 97 2.28 -3.04 -26.08
C GLU A 97 0.80 -3.13 -26.50
N GLY A 98 0.12 -1.99 -26.68
CA GLY A 98 -1.30 -1.95 -27.06
C GLY A 98 -2.25 -2.44 -25.97
N VAL A 99 -1.81 -2.38 -24.72
CA VAL A 99 -2.56 -2.78 -23.53
C VAL A 99 -3.40 -1.59 -23.02
N GLN A 100 -4.48 -1.86 -22.29
CA GLN A 100 -5.28 -0.80 -21.67
C GLN A 100 -4.41 0.02 -20.69
N VAL A 101 -4.20 1.28 -21.02
CA VAL A 101 -3.45 2.21 -20.17
C VAL A 101 -4.26 2.48 -18.90
N GLN A 102 -3.69 2.11 -17.75
CA GLN A 102 -4.34 2.34 -16.46
C GLN A 102 -4.04 3.76 -15.95
N ARG A 103 -4.97 4.31 -15.17
CA ARG A 103 -4.78 5.64 -14.55
C ARG A 103 -3.60 5.61 -13.58
N GLU A 104 -2.71 6.58 -13.71
CA GLU A 104 -1.65 6.79 -12.74
C GLU A 104 -2.21 7.35 -11.44
N SER A 105 -1.91 6.70 -10.32
CA SER A 105 -2.02 7.34 -9.00
C SER A 105 -0.71 8.03 -8.71
N LYS A 106 -0.66 9.35 -8.90
CA LYS A 106 0.53 10.16 -8.62
C LYS A 106 0.53 10.60 -7.16
N THR A 107 1.55 10.18 -6.41
CA THR A 107 1.77 10.67 -5.05
C THR A 107 2.37 12.08 -5.11
N LEU A 108 1.57 13.10 -4.81
CA LEU A 108 2.01 14.50 -4.86
C LEU A 108 2.83 14.91 -3.62
N ALA A 109 2.51 14.34 -2.47
CA ALA A 109 3.18 14.62 -1.21
C ALA A 109 3.07 13.42 -0.27
N THR A 110 4.12 13.20 0.52
CA THR A 110 4.17 12.15 1.54
C THR A 110 4.86 12.68 2.78
N ILE A 111 4.29 12.37 3.95
CA ILE A 111 4.95 12.55 5.23
C ILE A 111 4.54 11.40 6.15
N THR A 112 5.48 10.90 6.94
CA THR A 112 5.15 9.89 7.97
C THR A 112 4.51 10.56 9.17
N PHE A 113 3.68 9.85 9.93
CA PHE A 113 3.11 10.41 11.16
C PHE A 113 4.20 10.87 12.15
N GLN A 114 5.31 10.12 12.23
CA GLN A 114 6.46 10.49 13.06
C GLN A 114 6.98 11.88 12.69
N ASN A 115 7.22 12.12 11.39
CA ASN A 115 7.74 13.41 10.93
C ASN A 115 6.68 14.52 11.05
N TYR A 116 5.42 14.22 10.75
CA TYR A 116 4.33 15.17 10.84
C TYR A 116 4.13 15.70 12.27
N PHE A 117 4.05 14.80 13.26
CA PHE A 117 3.86 15.23 14.65
C PHE A 117 5.07 15.97 15.23
N ARG A 118 6.28 15.74 14.71
CA ARG A 118 7.49 16.49 15.10
C ARG A 118 7.50 17.95 14.63
N LEU A 119 6.59 18.34 13.73
CA LEU A 119 6.44 19.74 13.32
C LEU A 119 5.78 20.61 14.39
N PHE A 120 5.03 20.00 15.32
CA PHE A 120 4.34 20.73 16.38
C PHE A 120 5.32 21.16 17.46
N HIS A 121 5.25 22.44 17.85
CA HIS A 121 6.07 22.98 18.95
C HIS A 121 5.82 22.26 20.28
N LYS A 122 4.58 21.80 20.51
CA LYS A 122 4.20 21.02 21.68
C LYS A 122 3.31 19.87 21.27
N ILE A 123 3.66 18.67 21.72
CA ILE A 123 2.88 17.45 21.54
C ILE A 123 2.54 16.85 22.89
N ALA A 124 1.35 16.25 22.96
CA ALA A 124 0.86 15.49 24.10
C ALA A 124 -0.12 14.44 23.58
N GLY A 125 -0.28 13.34 24.31
CA GLY A 125 -1.19 12.26 23.97
C GLY A 125 -1.78 11.62 25.22
N MET A 126 -2.93 10.96 25.05
CA MET A 126 -3.58 10.20 26.13
C MET A 126 -4.09 8.86 25.59
N THR A 127 -3.85 7.79 26.33
CA THR A 127 -4.34 6.44 26.03
C THR A 127 -4.30 5.58 27.29
N GLY A 128 -5.06 4.48 27.31
CA GLY A 128 -5.06 3.52 28.40
C GLY A 128 -3.89 2.52 28.38
N THR A 129 -3.10 2.47 27.30
CA THR A 129 -2.14 1.37 27.04
C THR A 129 -0.73 1.84 26.65
N ALA A 130 -0.30 3.05 27.03
CA ALA A 130 0.99 3.60 26.60
C ALA A 130 2.23 3.01 27.29
N VAL A 131 2.08 2.39 28.46
CA VAL A 131 3.23 2.04 29.33
C VAL A 131 4.19 1.05 28.68
N THR A 132 3.66 0.07 27.94
CA THR A 132 4.49 -0.93 27.25
C THR A 132 5.29 -0.31 26.11
N GLU A 133 4.77 0.75 25.50
CA GLU A 133 5.38 1.46 24.37
C GLU A 133 6.11 2.76 24.78
N ALA A 134 6.33 2.97 26.09
CA ALA A 134 6.92 4.21 26.61
C ALA A 134 8.30 4.51 26.02
N GLU A 135 9.09 3.46 25.74
CA GLU A 135 10.40 3.60 25.11
C GLU A 135 10.29 4.12 23.67
N GLU A 136 9.29 3.67 22.91
CA GLU A 136 9.04 4.14 21.55
C GLU A 136 8.62 5.62 21.54
N PHE A 137 7.68 6.00 22.41
CA PHE A 137 7.25 7.39 22.56
C PHE A 137 8.41 8.33 22.93
N SER A 138 9.28 7.90 23.85
CA SER A 138 10.46 8.66 24.24
C SER A 138 11.48 8.77 23.11
N LYS A 139 11.77 7.67 22.40
CA LYS A 139 12.76 7.68 21.31
C LYS A 139 12.32 8.54 20.14
N ILE A 140 11.10 8.33 19.65
CA ILE A 140 10.58 8.93 18.41
C ILE A 140 10.08 10.37 18.66
N TYR A 141 9.31 10.58 19.72
CA TYR A 141 8.59 11.82 19.96
C TYR A 141 9.13 12.63 21.15
N LYS A 142 10.10 12.11 21.91
CA LYS A 142 10.57 12.74 23.16
C LYS A 142 9.43 12.95 24.17
N LEU A 143 8.46 12.03 24.15
CA LEU A 143 7.32 12.02 25.06
C LEU A 143 7.55 11.06 26.22
N GLU A 144 7.40 11.57 27.43
CA GLU A 144 7.35 10.74 28.64
C GLU A 144 5.94 10.16 28.82
N THR A 145 5.88 8.90 29.25
CA THR A 145 4.60 8.22 29.55
C THR A 145 4.37 8.24 31.06
N ILE A 146 3.27 8.87 31.48
CA ILE A 146 2.89 8.98 32.90
C ILE A 146 1.65 8.14 33.13
N VAL A 147 1.70 7.24 34.12
CA VAL A 147 0.56 6.43 34.54
C VAL A 147 -0.29 7.22 35.52
N ILE A 148 -1.48 7.60 35.07
CA ILE A 148 -2.46 8.25 35.93
C ILE A 148 -3.24 7.17 36.71
N PRO A 149 -3.35 7.27 38.05
CA PRO A 149 -4.16 6.34 38.83
C PRO A 149 -5.62 6.31 38.37
N THR A 150 -6.24 5.15 38.47
CA THR A 150 -7.67 4.99 38.17
C THR A 150 -8.51 5.68 39.26
N HIS A 151 -9.65 6.25 38.85
CA HIS A 151 -10.57 6.89 39.80
C HIS A 151 -11.16 5.89 40.81
N LYS A 152 -11.34 4.63 40.40
CA LYS A 152 -11.82 3.52 41.24
C LYS A 152 -10.88 2.32 41.10
N PRO A 153 -10.71 1.49 42.15
CA PRO A 153 -9.95 0.26 42.05
C PRO A 153 -10.45 -0.62 40.89
N CYS A 154 -9.53 -1.09 40.04
CA CYS A 154 -9.86 -2.01 38.98
C CYS A 154 -10.08 -3.41 39.56
N ILE A 155 -11.32 -3.90 39.47
CA ILE A 155 -11.72 -5.23 39.98
C ILE A 155 -11.99 -6.23 38.84
N ARG A 156 -11.59 -5.90 37.60
CA ARG A 156 -11.79 -6.78 36.45
C ARG A 156 -10.91 -8.02 36.61
N ALA A 157 -11.50 -9.20 36.50
CA ALA A 157 -10.79 -10.46 36.55
C ALA A 157 -10.28 -10.85 35.15
N ASP A 158 -9.01 -10.57 34.89
CA ASP A 158 -8.33 -10.97 33.65
C ASP A 158 -7.89 -12.44 33.77
N LYS A 159 -8.46 -13.30 32.91
CA LYS A 159 -8.21 -14.75 32.90
C LYS A 159 -6.99 -15.08 32.02
N PRO A 160 -6.25 -16.16 32.32
CA PRO A 160 -5.15 -16.61 31.47
C PRO A 160 -5.64 -17.06 30.09
N ASP A 161 -4.74 -17.02 29.11
CA ASP A 161 -5.03 -17.42 27.74
C ASP A 161 -5.35 -18.92 27.64
N MET A 162 -6.30 -19.25 26.76
CA MET A 162 -6.61 -20.63 26.38
C MET A 162 -6.08 -20.88 24.96
N ILE A 163 -5.09 -21.77 24.84
CA ILE A 163 -4.43 -22.09 23.57
C ILE A 163 -4.98 -23.42 23.03
N PHE A 164 -5.39 -23.41 21.76
CA PHE A 164 -5.98 -24.58 21.08
C PHE A 164 -5.12 -25.01 19.91
N LYS A 165 -5.12 -26.33 19.64
CA LYS A 165 -4.37 -26.92 18.52
C LYS A 165 -4.90 -26.50 17.16
N THR A 166 -6.22 -26.35 17.02
CA THR A 166 -6.88 -25.99 15.76
C THR A 166 -7.77 -24.78 15.95
N GLU A 167 -7.96 -24.00 14.88
CA GLU A 167 -8.84 -22.84 14.90
C GLU A 167 -10.31 -23.24 15.09
N GLU A 168 -10.73 -24.38 14.54
CA GLU A 168 -12.06 -24.94 14.76
C GLU A 168 -12.30 -25.24 16.25
N ALA A 169 -11.34 -25.88 16.94
CA ALA A 169 -11.46 -26.15 18.37
C ALA A 169 -11.55 -24.85 19.19
N LYS A 170 -10.77 -23.83 18.82
CA LYS A 170 -10.84 -22.49 19.42
C LYS A 170 -12.23 -21.87 19.25
N PHE A 171 -12.79 -21.87 18.04
CA PHE A 171 -14.10 -21.26 17.79
C PHE A 171 -15.26 -22.02 18.44
N ASN A 172 -15.20 -23.35 18.47
CA ASN A 172 -16.18 -24.15 19.22
C ASN A 172 -16.10 -23.85 20.72
N ALA A 173 -14.90 -23.71 21.29
CA ALA A 173 -14.74 -23.32 22.69
C ALA A 173 -15.28 -21.90 22.98
N VAL A 174 -15.05 -20.95 22.06
CA VAL A 174 -15.64 -19.60 22.15
C VAL A 174 -17.17 -19.68 22.13
N LEU A 175 -17.74 -20.45 21.20
CA LEU A 175 -19.18 -20.64 21.08
C LEU A 175 -19.81 -21.16 22.37
N GLU A 176 -19.27 -22.24 22.95
CA GLU A 176 -19.78 -22.81 24.20
C GLU A 176 -19.67 -21.82 25.36
N ASN A 177 -18.57 -21.05 25.42
CA ASN A 177 -18.39 -20.03 26.44
C ASN A 177 -19.41 -18.87 26.31
N VAL A 178 -19.71 -18.46 25.08
CA VAL A 178 -20.72 -17.43 24.80
C VAL A 178 -22.11 -17.95 25.13
N LYS A 179 -22.44 -19.20 24.78
CA LYS A 179 -23.72 -19.83 25.14
C LYS A 179 -23.95 -19.81 26.65
N GLU A 180 -22.94 -20.22 27.44
CA GLU A 180 -23.02 -20.22 28.91
C GLU A 180 -23.29 -18.83 29.48
N LYS A 181 -22.58 -17.80 28.99
CA LYS A 181 -22.73 -16.41 29.45
C LYS A 181 -24.05 -15.80 29.01
N HIS A 182 -24.45 -16.02 27.77
CA HIS A 182 -25.71 -15.54 27.21
C HIS A 182 -26.90 -16.16 27.95
N ALA A 183 -26.86 -17.45 28.27
CA ALA A 183 -27.90 -18.12 29.06
C ALA A 183 -28.06 -17.51 30.47
N ARG A 184 -27.00 -16.91 31.02
CA ARG A 184 -27.03 -16.19 32.32
C ARG A 184 -27.37 -14.70 32.19
N GLY A 185 -27.60 -14.19 30.97
CA GLY A 185 -27.85 -12.78 30.71
C GLY A 185 -26.61 -11.88 30.82
N GLN A 186 -25.41 -12.45 30.83
CA GLN A 186 -24.17 -11.67 30.90
C GLN A 186 -23.80 -11.12 29.52
N PRO A 187 -23.56 -9.80 29.36
CA PRO A 187 -23.12 -9.24 28.08
C PRO A 187 -21.72 -9.71 27.71
N VAL A 188 -21.50 -9.91 26.41
CA VAL A 188 -20.23 -10.40 25.86
C VAL A 188 -19.77 -9.51 24.71
N LEU A 189 -18.50 -9.10 24.75
CA LEU A 189 -17.81 -8.45 23.64
C LEU A 189 -16.72 -9.39 23.13
N ILE A 190 -16.67 -9.63 21.82
CA ILE A 190 -15.71 -10.52 21.18
C ILE A 190 -14.90 -9.70 20.17
N GLY A 191 -13.58 -9.72 20.32
CA GLY A 191 -12.67 -9.10 19.37
C GLY A 191 -12.14 -10.12 18.37
N THR A 192 -12.17 -9.78 17.09
CA THR A 192 -11.52 -10.53 16.00
C THR A 192 -10.47 -9.64 15.34
N ILE A 193 -9.59 -10.24 14.53
CA ILE A 193 -8.53 -9.54 13.79
C ILE A 193 -8.88 -9.28 12.32
N SER A 194 -10.00 -9.83 11.82
CA SER A 194 -10.43 -9.67 10.44
C SER A 194 -11.94 -9.80 10.31
N ILE A 195 -12.50 -9.15 9.28
CA ILE A 195 -13.92 -9.23 8.92
C ILE A 195 -14.32 -10.67 8.65
N GLU A 196 -13.50 -11.42 7.90
CA GLU A 196 -13.77 -12.84 7.59
C GLU A 196 -13.98 -13.69 8.87
N LYS A 197 -13.17 -13.46 9.91
CA LYS A 197 -13.33 -14.18 11.18
C LYS A 197 -14.56 -13.72 11.96
N SER A 198 -14.92 -12.44 11.86
CA SER A 198 -16.18 -11.93 12.41
C SER A 198 -17.38 -12.61 11.77
N GLU A 199 -17.41 -12.70 10.43
CA GLU A 199 -18.49 -13.33 9.69
C GLU A 199 -18.59 -14.83 9.97
N LEU A 200 -17.45 -15.53 10.05
CA LEU A 200 -17.42 -16.95 10.42
C LEU A 200 -18.02 -17.20 11.81
N LEU A 201 -17.67 -16.37 12.80
CA LEU A 201 -18.24 -16.46 14.14
C LEU A 201 -19.72 -16.07 14.17
N ALA A 202 -20.11 -15.06 13.41
CA ALA A 202 -21.50 -14.63 13.28
C ALA A 202 -22.38 -15.77 12.74
N ASP A 203 -21.91 -16.47 11.71
CA ASP A 203 -22.58 -17.65 11.17
C ASP A 203 -22.70 -18.78 12.20
N LEU A 204 -21.64 -19.03 12.98
CA LEU A 204 -21.67 -20.04 14.06
C LEU A 204 -22.69 -19.67 15.15
N PHE A 205 -22.76 -18.40 15.55
CA PHE A 205 -23.75 -17.92 16.52
C PHE A 205 -25.18 -17.99 15.97
N LYS A 206 -25.38 -17.61 14.71
CA LYS A 206 -26.67 -17.67 14.02
C LYS A 206 -27.19 -19.11 13.94
N ARG A 207 -26.34 -20.07 13.55
CA ARG A 207 -26.69 -21.51 13.54
C ARG A 207 -27.02 -22.05 14.93
N SER A 208 -26.47 -21.44 15.97
CA SER A 208 -26.71 -21.81 17.38
C SER A 208 -27.85 -21.03 18.03
N GLY A 209 -28.55 -20.17 17.29
CA GLY A 209 -29.69 -19.39 17.80
C GLY A 209 -29.32 -18.27 18.78
N ILE A 210 -28.06 -17.80 18.78
CA ILE A 210 -27.61 -16.73 19.67
C ILE A 210 -27.78 -15.37 18.96
N PRO A 211 -28.64 -14.47 19.46
CA PRO A 211 -28.75 -13.11 18.92
C PRO A 211 -27.46 -12.34 19.17
N HIS A 212 -26.97 -11.64 18.15
CA HIS A 212 -25.71 -10.88 18.21
C HIS A 212 -25.70 -9.78 17.15
N ASP A 213 -24.81 -8.82 17.34
CA ASP A 213 -24.51 -7.76 16.38
C ASP A 213 -23.05 -7.87 15.93
N VAL A 214 -22.78 -7.50 14.67
CA VAL A 214 -21.44 -7.48 14.09
C VAL A 214 -21.06 -6.04 13.77
N LEU A 215 -19.89 -5.61 14.24
CA LEU A 215 -19.34 -4.27 14.01
C LEU A 215 -17.99 -4.43 13.28
N ASN A 216 -17.98 -4.14 11.98
CA ASN A 216 -16.81 -4.32 11.12
C ASN A 216 -15.91 -3.07 10.98
N ALA A 217 -16.03 -2.13 11.93
CA ALA A 217 -15.26 -0.88 12.05
C ALA A 217 -14.92 -0.21 10.71
#